data_AF-A0AAW6BA38-F1
#
_entry.id   AF-A0AAW6BA38-F1
#
_cell.length_a   1.000
_cell.length_b   1.000
_cell.length_c   1.000
_cell.angle_alpha   90.00
_cell.angle_beta   90.00
_cell.angle_gamma   90.00
#
_symmetry.space_group_name_H-M   'P 1'
#
loop_
_entity.id
_entity.type
_entity.pdbx_description
1 polymer ?
#
loop_
_entity_poly.entity_id
_entity_poly.type
_entity_poly.pdbx_seq_one_letter_code
_entity_poly.pdbx_strand_id
1 'polypeptide(L)'
;MKIGEALKEERLELGLSIRKMAEGIIDPTFYSRVEQENRNIGSEALVKILFAHEINIDEFFNKIKDTYASSEATKKTYLEEKIRIAFNSHDIATMHGCLKQVSKLNWIKSTKNWIKMMNLAAM
;
A
#
# COMPACT_ATOMS: atom_id res chain seq x y z
N MET A 1 -4.57 2.71 8.67
CA MET A 1 -3.70 2.81 9.85
C MET A 1 -2.45 3.59 9.49
N LYS A 2 -1.87 4.30 10.45
CA LYS A 2 -0.62 5.05 10.31
C LYS A 2 0.60 4.16 10.57
N ILE A 3 1.79 4.64 10.20
CA ILE A 3 3.06 3.88 10.33
C ILE A 3 3.27 3.35 11.76
N GLY A 4 3.04 4.17 12.79
CA GLY A 4 3.23 3.74 14.18
C GLY A 4 2.28 2.62 14.62
N GLU A 5 1.04 2.63 14.11
CA GLU A 5 0.06 1.58 14.38
C GLU A 5 0.46 0.27 13.69
N ALA A 6 0.91 0.34 12.43
CA ALA A 6 1.41 -0.82 11.70
C ALA A 6 2.65 -1.43 12.36
N LEU A 7 3.61 -0.60 12.79
CA LEU A 7 4.80 -1.07 13.52
C LEU A 7 4.45 -1.76 14.84
N LYS A 8 3.44 -1.26 15.55
CA LYS A 8 2.92 -1.89 16.76
C LYS A 8 2.33 -3.26 16.48
N GLU A 9 1.57 -3.39 15.39
CA GLU A 9 0.99 -4.66 14.97
C GLU A 9 2.07 -5.71 14.67
N GLU A 10 3.04 -5.38 13.80
CA GLU A 10 4.18 -6.26 13.47
C GLU A 10 4.94 -6.68 14.74
N ARG A 11 5.23 -5.73 15.62
CA ARG A 11 5.96 -6.02 16.86
C ARG A 11 5.22 -7.03 17.74
N LEU A 12 3.89 -6.91 17.83
CA LEU A 12 3.06 -7.83 18.61
C LEU A 12 2.98 -9.21 17.94
N GLU A 13 2.88 -9.28 16.61
CA GLU A 13 2.90 -10.52 15.83
C GLU A 13 4.23 -11.27 16.00
N LEU A 14 5.35 -10.55 16.06
CA LEU A 14 6.68 -11.09 16.33
C LEU A 14 6.92 -11.43 17.82
N GLY A 15 5.99 -11.08 18.73
CA GLY A 15 6.15 -11.30 20.17
C GLY A 15 7.27 -10.46 20.81
N LEU A 16 7.64 -9.33 20.21
CA LEU A 16 8.78 -8.51 20.65
C LEU A 16 8.37 -7.44 21.66
N SER A 17 9.26 -7.18 22.61
CA SER A 17 9.16 -5.97 23.45
C SER A 17 9.54 -4.72 22.66
N ILE A 18 9.05 -3.55 23.08
CA ILE A 18 9.46 -2.23 22.53
C ILE A 18 10.98 -2.10 22.49
N ARG A 19 11.66 -2.53 23.57
CA ARG A 19 13.13 -2.47 23.66
C ARG A 19 13.81 -3.33 22.61
N LYS A 20 13.29 -4.54 22.36
CA LYS A 20 13.84 -5.46 21.35
C LYS A 20 13.58 -4.99 19.93
N MET A 21 12.39 -4.44 19.66
CA MET A 21 12.05 -3.88 18.36
C MET A 21 12.96 -2.70 17.97
N ALA A 22 13.28 -1.83 18.94
CA ALA A 22 14.08 -0.63 18.72
C ALA A 22 15.60 -0.82 18.90
N GLU A 23 16.04 -2.01 19.34
CA GLU A 23 17.42 -2.27 19.80
C GLU A 23 18.47 -1.90 18.74
N GLY A 24 19.39 -1.00 19.08
CA GLY A 24 20.47 -0.57 18.19
C GLY A 24 20.03 0.32 17.02
N ILE A 25 18.75 0.68 16.92
CA ILE A 25 18.22 1.49 15.81
C ILE A 25 17.81 2.87 16.30
N ILE A 26 16.93 2.95 17.31
CA ILE A 26 16.48 4.20 17.93
C ILE A 26 16.21 4.01 19.43
N ASP A 27 16.05 5.12 20.15
CA ASP A 27 15.70 5.07 21.57
C ASP A 27 14.34 4.36 21.82
N PRO A 28 14.25 3.38 22.73
CA PRO A 28 13.00 2.65 23.00
C PRO A 28 11.87 3.54 23.50
N THR A 29 12.15 4.60 24.26
CA THR A 29 11.13 5.55 24.72
C THR A 29 10.59 6.35 23.54
N PHE A 30 11.46 6.76 22.62
CA PHE A 30 11.04 7.38 21.36
C PHE A 30 10.19 6.42 20.51
N TYR A 31 10.62 5.16 20.34
CA TYR A 31 9.86 4.16 19.60
C TYR A 31 8.47 3.91 20.22
N SER A 32 8.37 3.84 21.55
CA SER A 32 7.07 3.75 22.24
C SER A 32 6.13 4.91 21.89
N ARG A 33 6.66 6.13 21.75
CA ARG A 33 5.87 7.30 21.35
C ARG A 33 5.47 7.26 19.87
N VAL A 34 6.28 6.66 19.00
CA VAL A 34 5.89 6.39 17.60
C VAL A 34 4.66 5.50 17.56
N GLU A 35 4.64 4.41 18.34
CA GLU A 35 3.49 3.49 18.40
C GLU A 35 2.21 4.11 19.02
N GLN A 36 2.33 5.10 19.91
CA GLN A 36 1.22 5.58 20.74
C GLN A 36 0.73 7.00 20.44
N GLU A 37 1.65 7.93 20.12
CA GLU A 37 1.38 9.38 20.13
C GLU A 37 1.31 9.98 18.72
N ASN A 38 1.15 9.15 17.68
CA ASN A 38 1.16 9.60 16.29
C ASN A 38 2.44 10.41 15.94
N ARG A 39 3.57 10.05 16.57
CA ARG A 39 4.88 10.66 16.31
C ARG A 39 5.47 10.07 15.03
N ASN A 40 6.07 10.95 14.22
CA ASN A 40 6.77 10.51 13.02
C ASN A 40 8.06 9.77 13.38
N ILE A 41 8.35 8.73 12.61
CA ILE A 41 9.63 8.04 12.61
C ILE A 41 10.43 8.50 11.39
N GLY A 42 11.75 8.63 11.53
CA GLY A 42 12.63 8.92 10.39
C GLY A 42 12.64 7.77 9.39
N SER A 43 12.78 8.06 8.09
CA SER A 43 12.79 7.04 7.03
C SER A 43 13.90 6.00 7.21
N GLU A 44 15.10 6.43 7.61
CA GLU A 44 16.22 5.52 7.89
C GLU A 44 15.90 4.55 9.04
N ALA A 45 15.30 5.05 10.12
CA ALA A 45 14.91 4.22 11.27
C ALA A 45 13.81 3.23 10.88
N LEU A 46 12.80 3.67 10.11
CA LEU A 46 11.75 2.79 9.60
C LEU A 46 12.35 1.63 8.78
N VAL A 47 13.18 1.95 7.79
CA VAL A 47 13.79 0.94 6.91
C VAL A 47 14.68 -0.03 7.69
N LYS A 48 15.48 0.48 8.64
CA LYS A 48 16.30 -0.37 9.52
C LYS A 48 15.46 -1.33 10.36
N ILE A 49 14.34 -0.86 10.92
CA ILE A 49 13.44 -1.71 11.71
C ILE A 49 12.84 -2.82 10.84
N LEU A 50 12.32 -2.48 9.66
CA LEU A 50 11.70 -3.46 8.77
C LEU A 50 12.69 -4.57 8.39
N PHE A 51 13.93 -4.21 8.01
CA PHE A 51 14.94 -5.20 7.65
C PHE A 51 15.51 -5.98 8.84
N ALA A 52 15.72 -5.34 10.00
CA ALA A 52 16.30 -6.01 11.16
C ALA A 52 15.41 -7.12 11.73
N HIS A 53 14.09 -7.02 11.53
CA HIS A 53 13.10 -7.98 12.01
C HIS A 53 12.43 -8.77 10.88
N GLU A 54 13.00 -8.73 9.67
CA GLU A 54 12.51 -9.47 8.48
C GLU A 54 11.03 -9.22 8.16
N ILE A 55 10.54 -8.00 8.43
CA ILE A 55 9.16 -7.61 8.13
C ILE A 55 9.01 -7.47 6.62
N ASN A 56 7.99 -8.13 6.06
CA ASN A 56 7.69 -8.06 4.65
C ASN A 56 7.28 -6.62 4.27
N ILE A 57 8.10 -5.97 3.45
CA ILE A 57 7.93 -4.58 3.04
C ILE A 57 6.61 -4.38 2.28
N ASP A 58 6.28 -5.27 1.35
CA ASP A 58 5.07 -5.14 0.54
C ASP A 58 3.80 -5.27 1.40
N GLU A 59 3.80 -6.22 2.34
CA GLU A 59 2.69 -6.40 3.29
C GLU A 59 2.58 -5.19 4.22
N PHE A 60 3.69 -4.73 4.79
CA PHE A 60 3.71 -3.55 5.66
C PHE A 60 3.18 -2.29 4.96
N PHE A 61 3.66 -1.99 3.75
CA PHE A 61 3.18 -0.84 2.99
C PHE A 61 1.72 -1.00 2.55
N ASN A 62 1.26 -2.23 2.30
CA ASN A 62 -0.15 -2.50 2.07
C ASN A 62 -1.03 -2.17 3.28
N LYS A 63 -0.56 -2.38 4.51
CA LYS A 63 -1.29 -2.01 5.74
C LYS A 63 -1.52 -0.49 5.85
N ILE A 64 -0.55 0.32 5.40
CA ILE A 64 -0.59 1.78 5.55
C ILE A 64 -1.02 2.55 4.29
N LYS A 65 -1.12 1.89 3.12
CA LYS A 65 -1.36 2.56 1.83
C LYS A 65 -2.62 3.43 1.84
N ASP A 66 -3.71 2.99 2.45
CA ASP A 66 -4.98 3.73 2.44
C ASP A 66 -4.88 5.07 3.19
N THR A 67 -3.89 5.20 4.08
CA THR A 67 -3.66 6.40 4.88
C THR A 67 -2.72 7.39 4.19
N TYR A 68 -1.78 6.93 3.37
CA TYR A 68 -0.72 7.77 2.80
C TYR A 68 -0.69 7.85 1.27
N ALA A 69 -1.15 6.82 0.57
CA ALA A 69 -1.33 6.91 -0.86
C ALA A 69 -2.56 7.78 -1.16
N SER A 70 -2.45 8.67 -2.15
CA SER A 70 -3.57 9.52 -2.54
C SER A 70 -4.75 8.63 -2.96
N SER A 71 -5.98 9.08 -2.63
CA SER A 71 -7.18 8.30 -2.96
C SER A 71 -7.25 7.95 -4.45
N GLU A 72 -6.66 8.76 -5.35
CA GLU A 72 -6.55 8.46 -6.77
C GLU A 72 -5.53 7.36 -7.10
N ALA A 73 -4.35 7.36 -6.49
CA ALA A 73 -3.34 6.32 -6.72
C ALA A 73 -3.80 4.95 -6.20
N THR A 74 -4.40 4.92 -5.00
CA THR A 74 -4.96 3.70 -4.42
C THR A 74 -6.17 3.21 -5.21
N LYS A 75 -7.07 4.11 -5.63
CA LYS A 75 -8.18 3.76 -6.54
C LYS A 75 -7.67 3.23 -7.87
N LYS A 76 -6.61 3.81 -8.42
CA LYS A 76 -5.99 3.36 -9.65
C LYS A 76 -5.49 1.92 -9.51
N THR A 77 -4.64 1.62 -8.52
CA THR A 77 -4.12 0.26 -8.32
C THR A 77 -5.24 -0.75 -8.08
N TYR A 78 -6.26 -0.37 -7.30
CA TYR A 78 -7.44 -1.21 -7.07
C TYR A 78 -8.23 -1.48 -8.36
N LEU A 79 -8.45 -0.45 -9.19
CA LEU A 79 -9.18 -0.57 -10.45
C LEU A 79 -8.37 -1.37 -11.49
N GLU A 80 -7.05 -1.18 -11.56
CA GLU A 80 -6.16 -1.97 -12.42
C GLU A 80 -6.21 -3.46 -12.07
N GLU A 81 -6.13 -3.80 -10.78
CA GLU A 81 -6.21 -5.18 -10.32
C GLU A 81 -7.60 -5.80 -10.59
N LYS A 82 -8.67 -5.05 -10.34
CA LYS A 82 -10.04 -5.50 -10.68
C LYS A 82 -10.23 -5.73 -12.17
N ILE A 83 -9.68 -4.86 -13.02
CA ILE A 83 -9.74 -5.02 -14.48
C ILE A 83 -8.99 -6.28 -14.89
N ARG A 84 -7.80 -6.52 -14.32
CA ARG A 84 -6.99 -7.72 -14.61
C ARG A 84 -7.75 -9.00 -14.26
N ILE A 85 -8.34 -9.07 -13.06
CA ILE A 85 -9.12 -10.23 -12.63
C ILE A 85 -10.35 -10.42 -13.53
N ALA A 86 -11.11 -9.35 -13.78
CA ALA A 86 -12.32 -9.40 -14.60
C ALA A 86 -12.02 -9.80 -16.06
N PHE A 87 -10.89 -9.35 -16.61
CA PHE A 87 -10.42 -9.77 -17.93
C PHE A 87 -10.12 -11.27 -17.96
N ASN A 88 -9.35 -11.77 -16.99
CA ASN A 88 -9.00 -13.19 -16.89
C ASN A 88 -10.22 -14.09 -16.66
N SER A 89 -11.26 -13.59 -15.98
CA SER A 89 -12.49 -14.32 -15.71
C SER A 89 -13.61 -14.07 -16.73
N HIS A 90 -13.33 -13.34 -17.81
CA HIS A 90 -14.32 -12.90 -18.82
C HIS A 90 -15.55 -12.18 -18.23
N ASP A 91 -15.41 -11.52 -17.08
CA ASP A 91 -16.46 -10.71 -16.45
C ASP A 91 -16.48 -9.31 -17.08
N ILE A 92 -17.13 -9.24 -18.25
CA ILE A 92 -17.23 -8.02 -19.06
C ILE A 92 -17.93 -6.88 -18.30
N ALA A 93 -18.92 -7.20 -17.45
CA ALA A 93 -19.69 -6.20 -16.71
C ALA A 93 -18.82 -5.51 -15.65
N THR A 94 -18.07 -6.28 -14.87
CA THR A 94 -17.13 -5.74 -13.88
C THR A 94 -15.99 -4.97 -14.55
N MET A 95 -15.46 -5.48 -15.67
CA MET A 95 -14.42 -4.81 -16.45
C MET A 95 -14.90 -3.43 -16.96
N HIS A 96 -16.06 -3.36 -17.60
CA HIS A 96 -16.64 -2.10 -18.09
C HIS A 96 -16.94 -1.12 -16.94
N GLY A 97 -17.46 -1.61 -15.82
CA GLY A 97 -17.73 -0.79 -14.63
C GLY A 97 -16.46 -0.16 -14.05
N CYS A 98 -15.34 -0.90 -14.06
CA CYS A 98 -14.05 -0.39 -13.60
C CYS A 98 -13.44 0.60 -14.61
N LEU A 99 -13.49 0.31 -15.91
CA LEU A 99 -13.01 1.22 -16.97
C LEU A 99 -13.72 2.58 -16.95
N LYS A 100 -15.03 2.62 -16.67
CA LYS A 100 -15.80 3.87 -16.53
C LYS A 100 -15.41 4.69 -15.30
N GLN A 101 -14.93 4.04 -14.25
CA GLN A 101 -14.39 4.74 -13.07
C GLN A 101 -13.00 5.28 -13.36
N VAL A 102 -12.16 4.50 -14.05
CA VAL A 102 -10.84 4.92 -14.53
C VAL A 102 -10.94 6.15 -15.45
N SER A 103 -11.92 6.21 -16.36
CA SER A 103 -12.08 7.34 -17.29
C SER A 103 -12.40 8.68 -16.62
N LYS A 104 -12.82 8.67 -15.35
CA LYS A 104 -13.13 9.86 -14.55
C LYS A 104 -11.93 10.33 -13.70
N LEU A 105 -10.89 9.51 -13.58
CA LEU A 105 -9.63 9.86 -12.92
C LEU A 105 -8.72 10.56 -13.95
N ASN A 106 -7.97 11.59 -13.55
CA ASN A 106 -7.14 12.36 -14.47
C ASN A 106 -5.88 11.57 -14.88
N TRP A 107 -6.01 10.72 -15.90
CA TRP A 107 -5.00 9.72 -16.23
C TRP A 107 -4.07 10.13 -17.39
N ILE A 108 -2.77 9.90 -17.22
CA ILE A 108 -1.68 10.18 -18.17
C ILE A 108 -1.94 9.52 -19.54
N LYS A 109 -1.64 10.25 -20.64
CA LYS A 109 -1.85 9.90 -22.06
C LYS A 109 -1.50 8.45 -22.48
N SER A 110 -0.55 7.79 -21.82
CA SER A 110 -0.07 6.44 -22.18
C SER A 110 -1.15 5.36 -22.11
N THR A 111 -2.07 5.41 -21.14
CA THR A 111 -3.10 4.37 -20.98
C THR A 111 -4.34 4.58 -21.86
N LYS A 112 -4.58 5.79 -22.37
CA LYS A 112 -5.60 6.01 -23.41
C LYS A 112 -5.29 5.16 -24.64
N ASN A 113 -4.01 4.95 -24.97
CA ASN A 113 -3.61 4.06 -26.06
C ASN A 113 -3.89 2.59 -25.73
N TRP A 114 -3.64 2.14 -24.49
CA TRP A 114 -3.92 0.76 -24.08
C TRP A 114 -5.41 0.42 -24.08
N ILE A 115 -6.26 1.33 -23.57
CA ILE A 115 -7.72 1.16 -23.60
C ILE A 115 -8.23 1.14 -25.06
N LYS A 116 -7.68 1.99 -25.94
CA LYS A 116 -7.99 1.97 -27.36
C LYS A 116 -7.59 0.65 -28.03
N MET A 117 -6.42 0.11 -27.69
CA MET A 117 -5.94 -1.18 -28.19
C MET A 117 -6.80 -2.36 -27.71
N MET A 118 -7.25 -2.36 -26.45
CA MET A 118 -8.14 -3.40 -25.93
C MET A 118 -9.52 -3.39 -26.59
N ASN A 119 -10.09 -2.20 -26.82
CA ASN A 119 -11.37 -2.09 -27.54
C ASN A 119 -11.26 -2.52 -29.01
N LEU A 120 -10.10 -2.31 -29.65
CA LEU A 120 -9.84 -2.78 -31.01
C LEU A 120 -9.65 -4.29 -31.08
N ALA A 121 -9.10 -4.92 -30.03
CA ALA A 121 -8.90 -6.37 -29.97
C ALA A 121 -10.18 -7.16 -29.64
N ALA A 122 -11.25 -6.47 -29.22
CA ALA A 122 -12.55 -7.04 -28.87
C ALA A 122 -13.61 -6.91 -29.99
N MET A 123 -13.24 -6.33 -31.15
CA MET A 123 -14.03 -6.35 -32.41
C MET A 123 -13.53 -7.47 -33.31
#